data_AF-A0A2J6X3U9-F1
#
_entry.id   AF-A0A2J6X3U9-F1
#
_cell.length_a   1.000
_cell.length_b   1.000
_cell.length_c   1.000
_cell.angle_alpha   90.00
_cell.angle_beta   90.00
_cell.angle_gamma   90.00
#
_symmetry.space_group_name_H-M   'P 1'
#
loop_
_entity.id
_entity.type
_entity.pdbx_description
1 polymer ?
#
loop_
_entity_poly.entity_id
_entity_poly.type
_entity_poly.pdbx_seq_one_letter_code
_entity_poly.pdbx_strand_id
1 'polypeptide(L)' 'LLAAVPPLHNRITMIDGPQLAISSTDLRQRLATGRPVRYQLPDAVYTYIQHHHLYQTEDSHT' A
#
# COMPACT_ATOMS: atom_id res chain seq x y z
N LEU A 1 16.02 15.76 8.09
CA LEU A 1 14.94 15.91 7.08
C LEU A 1 14.51 17.36 6.88
N LEU A 2 14.03 18.05 7.92
CA LEU A 2 13.61 19.47 7.80
C LEU A 2 14.73 20.43 7.33
N ALA A 3 15.98 20.17 7.70
CA ALA A 3 17.13 20.96 7.26
C ALA A 3 17.38 20.92 5.73
N ALA A 4 16.87 19.90 5.04
CA ALA A 4 17.11 19.72 3.60
C ALA A 4 16.08 20.45 2.71
N VAL A 5 14.99 20.98 3.29
CA VAL A 5 13.96 21.72 2.55
C VAL A 5 13.57 23.01 3.28
N PRO A 6 14.46 24.02 3.27
CA PRO A 6 14.32 25.22 4.11
C PRO A 6 12.96 25.93 4.00
N PRO A 7 12.39 26.28 2.84
CA PRO A 7 11.16 27.08 2.81
C PRO A 7 9.91 26.36 3.37
N LEU A 8 9.96 25.04 3.57
CA LEU A 8 8.82 24.25 4.03
C LEU A 8 8.76 24.03 5.54
N HIS A 9 9.79 24.46 6.31
CA HIS A 9 9.88 24.14 7.74
C HIS A 9 8.65 24.58 8.56
N ASN A 10 8.00 25.70 8.21
CA ASN A 10 6.79 26.19 8.89
C ASN A 10 5.47 25.60 8.37
N ARG A 11 5.52 24.74 7.35
CA ARG A 11 4.34 24.11 6.72
C ARG A 11 4.30 22.60 6.93
N ILE A 12 5.23 22.05 7.70
CA ILE A 12 5.31 20.62 8.01
C ILE A 12 4.93 20.44 9.47
N THR A 13 3.94 19.58 9.72
CA THR A 13 3.61 19.10 11.06
C THR A 13 4.00 17.64 11.13
N MET A 14 4.93 17.30 12.03
CA MET A 14 5.27 15.91 12.30
C MET A 14 4.23 15.33 13.26
N ILE A 15 3.72 14.13 12.93
CA ILE A 15 2.78 13.40 13.78
C ILE A 15 3.50 12.14 14.25
N ASP A 16 3.60 11.99 15.57
CA ASP A 16 4.14 10.78 16.17
C ASP A 16 3.12 9.65 16.05
N GLY A 17 3.60 8.45 15.71
CA GLY A 17 2.74 7.30 15.51
C GLY A 17 3.52 6.00 15.42
N PRO A 18 2.84 4.86 15.52
CA PRO A 18 3.48 3.56 15.37
C PRO A 18 4.03 3.40 13.95
N GLN A 19 5.16 2.72 13.84
CA GLN A 19 5.70 2.35 12.53
C GLN A 19 4.86 1.20 11.94
N LEU A 20 4.12 1.49 10.88
CA LEU A 20 3.37 0.48 10.14
C LEU A 20 4.26 -0.09 9.04
N ALA A 21 4.58 -1.39 9.13
CA ALA A 21 5.30 -2.12 8.08
C ALA A 21 4.35 -2.55 6.94
N ILE A 22 3.51 -1.63 6.45
CA ILE A 22 2.54 -1.87 5.37
C ILE A 22 2.93 -1.01 4.18
N SER A 23 3.07 -1.64 3.01
CA SER A 23 3.46 -0.98 1.76
C SER A 23 2.50 -1.35 0.64
N SER A 24 1.93 -0.34 -0.04
CA SER A 24 1.05 -0.58 -1.19
C SER A 24 1.78 -1.30 -2.34
N THR A 25 3.10 -1.10 -2.47
CA THR A 25 3.90 -1.80 -3.47
C THR A 25 4.01 -3.29 -3.15
N ASP A 26 4.31 -3.65 -1.89
CA ASP A 26 4.33 -5.05 -1.45
C ASP A 26 2.96 -5.72 -1.60
N LEU A 27 1.89 -5.02 -1.19
CA LEU A 27 0.53 -5.53 -1.30
C LEU A 27 0.13 -5.86 -2.74
N ARG A 28 0.38 -4.95 -3.69
CA ARG A 28 0.09 -5.20 -5.11
C ARG A 28 0.89 -6.38 -5.67
N GLN A 29 2.17 -6.49 -5.32
CA GLN A 29 3.02 -7.60 -5.76
C GLN A 29 2.53 -8.95 -5.17
N ARG A 30 2.12 -8.97 -3.90
CA ARG A 30 1.55 -10.15 -3.26
C ARG A 30 0.23 -10.56 -3.90
N LEU A 31 -0.66 -9.60 -4.17
CA LEU A 31 -1.92 -9.84 -4.88
C LEU A 31 -1.68 -10.44 -6.28
N ALA A 32 -0.73 -9.89 -7.04
CA ALA A 32 -0.35 -10.41 -8.35
C ALA A 32 0.20 -11.84 -8.31
N THR A 33 0.86 -12.21 -7.21
CA THR A 33 1.46 -13.55 -7.03
C THR A 33 0.61 -14.50 -6.21
N GLY A 34 -0.67 -14.17 -5.96
CA GLY A 34 -1.59 -15.01 -5.19
C GLY A 34 -1.23 -15.15 -3.70
N ARG A 35 -0.34 -14.31 -3.17
CA ARG A 35 0.06 -14.34 -1.76
C ARG A 35 -1.01 -13.64 -0.89
N PRO A 36 -1.34 -14.18 0.29
CA PRO A 36 -2.39 -13.63 1.14
C PRO A 36 -2.02 -12.23 1.63
N VAL A 37 -2.99 -11.33 1.84
CA VAL A 37 -2.79 -9.96 2.37
C VAL A 37 -3.76 -9.61 3.52
N ARG A 38 -4.33 -10.64 4.18
CA ARG A 38 -5.30 -10.46 5.28
C ARG A 38 -4.74 -9.56 6.38
N TYR A 39 -5.61 -8.78 7.00
CA TYR A 39 -5.31 -7.83 8.10
C TYR A 39 -4.43 -6.62 7.73
N GLN A 40 -3.94 -6.52 6.48
CA GLN A 40 -3.19 -5.35 6.00
C GLN A 40 -4.08 -4.34 5.26
N LEU A 41 -5.34 -4.70 5.04
CA LEU A 41 -6.35 -3.96 4.32
C LEU A 41 -7.68 -4.10 5.06
N PRO A 42 -8.56 -3.08 5.05
CA PRO A 42 -9.96 -3.27 5.44
C PRO A 42 -10.65 -4.30 4.55
N ASP A 43 -11.59 -5.08 5.11
CA ASP A 43 -12.29 -6.14 4.37
C ASP A 43 -12.99 -5.63 3.11
N ALA A 44 -13.65 -4.48 3.19
CA ALA A 44 -14.31 -3.86 2.04
C ALA A 44 -13.35 -3.58 0.87
N VAL A 45 -12.10 -3.21 1.16
CA VAL A 45 -11.06 -2.97 0.14
C VAL A 45 -10.62 -4.29 -0.48
N TYR A 46 -10.46 -5.34 0.33
CA TYR A 46 -10.14 -6.67 -0.17
C TYR A 46 -11.24 -7.22 -1.08
N THR A 47 -12.51 -7.09 -0.67
CA THR A 47 -13.67 -7.47 -1.49
C THR A 47 -13.70 -6.69 -2.80
N TYR A 48 -13.43 -5.38 -2.78
CA TYR A 48 -13.38 -4.56 -3.98
C TYR A 48 -12.28 -5.05 -4.95
N ILE A 49 -11.07 -5.30 -4.46
CA ILE A 49 -9.97 -5.84 -5.26
C ILE A 49 -10.37 -7.16 -5.93
N GLN A 50 -11.04 -8.06 -5.21
CA GLN A 50 -11.48 -9.35 -5.75
C GLN A 50 -12.56 -9.17 -6.82
N HIS A 51 -13.60 -8.37 -6.55
CA HIS A 51 -14.71 -8.15 -7.48
C HIS A 51 -14.27 -7.50 -8.80
N HIS A 52 -13.28 -6.60 -8.73
CA HIS A 52 -12.76 -5.88 -9.88
C HIS A 52 -11.50 -6.49 -10.49
N HIS A 53 -11.07 -7.67 -10.03
CA HIS A 53 -9.87 -8.36 -10.50
C HIS A 53 -8.60 -7.48 -10.50
N LEU A 54 -8.49 -6.57 -9.52
CA LEU A 54 -7.39 -5.62 -9.47
C LEU A 54 -6.10 -6.32 -9.08
N TYR A 55 -5.00 -5.91 -9.73
CA TYR A 55 -3.64 -6.38 -9.45
C TYR A 55 -3.44 -7.88 -9.68
N GLN A 56 -4.40 -8.56 -10.32
CA GLN A 56 -4.19 -9.90 -10.86
C GLN A 56 -3.39 -9.73 -12.15
N THR A 57 -2.27 -10.43 -12.27
CA THR A 57 -1.67 -10.64 -13.59
C THR A 57 -2.60 -11.57 -14.35
N GLU A 58 -3.06 -11.16 -15.53
CA GLU A 58 -3.67 -12.11 -16.46
C GLU A 58 -2.66 -13.24 -16.67
N ASP A 59 -3.03 -14.48 -16.33
CA ASP A 59 -2.31 -15.66 -16.78
C ASP A 59 -2.53 -15.81 -18.30
N SER A 60 -1.99 -14.87 -19.07
CA SER A 60 -1.84 -14.96 -20.51
C SER A 60 -0.54 -15.74 -20.78
N HIS A 61 -0.68 -17.07 -20.89
CA HIS A 61 0.28 -18.07 -21.41
C HIS A 61 1.28 -18.68 -20.41
N THR A 62 0.93 -19.82 -19.80
CA THR A 62 1.47 -21.18 -20.09
C THR A 62 1.00 -22.17 -19.04
#